data_AF-V6S6C5-F1
#
_entry.id   AF-V6S6C5-F1
#
_cell.length_a   1.000
_cell.length_b   1.000
_cell.length_c   1.000
_cell.angle_alpha   90.00
_cell.angle_beta   90.00
_cell.angle_gamma   90.00
#
_symmetry.space_group_name_H-M   'P 1'
#
loop_
_entity.id
_entity.type
_entity.pdbx_description
1 polymer ?
#
loop_
_entity_poly.entity_id
_entity_poly.type
_entity_poly.pdbx_seq_one_letter_code
_entity_poly.pdbx_strand_id
1 'polypeptide(L)'
;MKKIVLILSVVVFSSFTNITDDTLSNIVKKEVVVSDSFSLINDTKDKISIHTGTGFVSLNKGGKTSVGCNVGKEVRWADSGKKGEVIFKITAEMCGKTLKLSELMK
;
A
#
# COMPACT_ATOMS: atom_id res chain seq x y z
N MET A 1 56.79 36.74 26.58
CA MET A 1 57.16 35.88 25.43
C MET A 1 58.22 34.89 25.86
N LYS A 2 57.89 33.60 25.90
CA LYS A 2 58.80 32.46 25.66
C LYS A 2 57.93 31.22 25.60
N LYS A 3 57.75 30.73 24.37
CA LYS A 3 57.11 29.45 24.06
C LYS A 3 58.13 28.35 24.39
N ILE A 4 57.68 27.22 24.95
CA ILE A 4 58.18 25.89 24.57
C ILE A 4 57.00 24.93 24.69
N VAL A 5 56.60 24.45 23.53
CA VAL A 5 55.72 23.32 23.27
C VAL A 5 56.60 22.08 23.36
N LEU A 6 56.15 21.04 24.08
CA LEU A 6 56.71 19.70 23.98
C LEU A 6 55.55 18.72 23.76
N ILE A 7 55.37 18.40 22.48
CA ILE A 7 54.55 17.33 21.93
C ILE A 7 55.21 16.00 22.31
N LEU A 8 54.42 14.97 22.67
CA LEU A 8 54.42 13.63 22.05
C LEU A 8 53.73 12.62 22.99
N SER A 9 52.45 12.33 22.77
CA SER A 9 51.93 10.98 23.04
C SER A 9 51.11 10.53 21.84
N VAL A 10 51.78 9.70 21.04
CA VAL A 10 51.26 9.02 19.86
C VAL A 10 50.53 7.76 20.34
N VAL A 11 49.22 7.74 20.06
CA VAL A 11 48.43 6.63 19.54
C VAL A 11 48.49 5.27 20.25
N VAL A 12 47.35 4.85 20.82
CA VAL A 12 46.83 3.51 20.51
C VAL A 12 45.34 3.61 20.18
N PHE A 13 45.05 3.27 18.93
CA PHE A 13 43.75 3.26 18.29
C PHE A 13 42.91 2.04 18.76
N SER A 14 41.61 2.29 18.91
CA SER A 14 40.48 1.40 18.59
C SER A 14 40.44 -0.03 19.17
N SER A 15 39.58 -0.22 20.17
CA SER A 15 38.92 -1.51 20.40
C SER A 15 37.62 -1.55 19.58
N PHE A 16 37.70 -2.07 18.35
CA PHE A 16 36.51 -2.51 17.64
C PHE A 16 36.12 -3.89 18.19
N THR A 17 35.05 -3.96 18.97
CA THR A 17 34.41 -5.23 19.30
C THR A 17 33.65 -5.72 18.06
N ASN A 18 33.90 -6.97 17.67
CA ASN A 18 33.18 -7.63 16.58
C ASN A 18 31.68 -7.66 16.91
N ILE A 19 30.88 -6.89 16.18
CA ILE A 19 29.44 -7.12 16.15
C ILE A 19 29.21 -8.31 15.22
N THR A 20 28.56 -9.31 15.78
CA THR A 20 28.14 -10.58 15.21
C THR A 20 27.54 -10.43 13.82
N ASP A 21 27.97 -11.35 12.96
CA ASP A 21 27.39 -11.69 11.66
C ASP A 21 25.90 -12.05 11.85
N ASP A 22 25.04 -11.05 11.77
CA ASP A 22 23.60 -11.28 11.78
C ASP A 22 23.18 -11.64 10.36
N THR A 23 23.29 -12.93 10.07
CA THR A 23 22.59 -13.62 9.00
C THR A 23 21.09 -13.61 9.29
N LEU A 24 20.50 -12.42 9.33
CA LEU A 24 19.06 -12.22 9.42
C LEU A 24 18.54 -11.76 8.07
N SER A 25 18.21 -12.78 7.28
CA SER A 25 17.00 -12.83 6.48
C SER A 25 16.93 -11.79 5.34
N ASN A 26 17.10 -12.31 4.12
CA ASN A 26 16.38 -11.88 2.93
C ASN A 26 14.85 -11.90 3.17
N ILE A 27 14.35 -11.05 4.06
CA ILE A 27 13.04 -10.45 3.85
C ILE A 27 13.40 -9.30 2.93
N VAL A 28 13.31 -9.58 1.63
CA VAL A 28 12.92 -8.56 0.67
C VAL A 28 11.66 -7.95 1.28
N LYS A 29 11.83 -6.90 2.09
CA LYS A 29 10.80 -5.91 2.32
C LYS A 29 10.63 -5.33 0.94
N LYS A 30 9.83 -6.01 0.12
CA LYS A 30 9.17 -5.38 -1.01
C LYS A 30 8.43 -4.26 -0.30
N GLU A 31 9.02 -3.07 -0.32
CA GLU A 31 8.29 -1.85 -0.08
C GLU A 31 7.18 -1.92 -1.11
N VAL A 32 6.05 -2.48 -0.68
CA VAL A 32 4.80 -2.29 -1.37
C VAL A 32 4.63 -0.80 -1.19
N VAL A 33 4.98 -0.05 -2.22
CA VAL A 33 4.51 1.32 -2.37
C VAL A 33 3.00 1.17 -2.35
N VAL A 34 2.42 1.27 -1.15
CA VAL A 34 1.00 1.13 -0.92
C VAL A 34 0.43 2.39 -1.52
N SER A 35 0.00 2.32 -2.77
CA SER A 35 -0.64 3.49 -3.36
C SER A 35 -1.95 3.74 -2.64
N ASP A 36 -2.28 5.01 -2.46
CA ASP A 36 -3.46 5.44 -1.71
C ASP A 36 -4.79 5.05 -2.36
N SER A 37 -4.76 4.45 -3.55
CA SER A 37 -5.92 3.98 -4.30
C SER A 37 -5.65 2.76 -5.15
N PHE A 38 -6.71 2.13 -5.64
CA PHE A 38 -6.70 1.14 -6.70
C PHE A 38 -7.74 1.53 -7.75
N SER A 39 -7.58 1.01 -8.97
CA SER A 39 -8.53 1.21 -10.05
C SER A 39 -9.51 0.06 -10.14
N LEU A 40 -10.80 0.34 -10.25
CA LEU A 40 -11.85 -0.65 -10.50
C LEU A 40 -12.47 -0.43 -11.87
N ILE A 41 -12.49 -1.47 -12.70
CA ILE A 41 -13.10 -1.48 -14.03
C ILE A 41 -14.38 -2.31 -13.99
N ASN A 42 -15.48 -1.74 -14.47
CA ASN A 42 -16.68 -2.49 -14.79
C ASN A 42 -16.50 -3.18 -16.14
N ASP A 43 -16.01 -4.41 -16.13
CA ASP A 43 -15.87 -5.26 -17.31
C ASP A 43 -17.12 -6.13 -17.57
N THR A 44 -18.19 -5.93 -16.81
CA THR A 44 -19.47 -6.62 -17.01
C THR A 44 -20.23 -6.03 -18.20
N LYS A 45 -21.37 -6.64 -18.57
CA LYS A 45 -22.17 -6.19 -19.71
C LYS A 45 -23.11 -5.02 -19.40
N ASP A 46 -23.33 -4.74 -18.11
CA ASP A 46 -24.37 -3.83 -17.66
C ASP A 46 -23.80 -2.61 -16.92
N LYS A 47 -24.59 -1.55 -16.85
CA LYS A 47 -24.30 -0.43 -15.95
C LYS A 47 -24.58 -0.88 -14.52
N ILE A 48 -23.66 -0.56 -13.62
CA ILE A 48 -23.78 -0.91 -12.21
C ILE A 48 -23.71 0.34 -11.33
N SER A 49 -24.16 0.19 -10.09
CA SER A 49 -23.95 1.16 -9.04
C SER A 49 -23.36 0.46 -7.82
N ILE A 50 -22.33 1.06 -7.24
CA ILE A 50 -21.61 0.53 -6.08
C ILE A 50 -21.41 1.61 -5.02
N HIS A 51 -21.24 1.19 -3.78
CA HIS A 51 -20.76 2.03 -2.68
C HIS A 51 -19.34 1.61 -2.31
N THR A 52 -18.37 2.49 -2.49
CA THR A 52 -16.93 2.21 -2.35
C THR A 52 -16.43 2.18 -0.90
N GLY A 53 -17.31 2.45 0.05
CA GLY A 53 -16.99 2.62 1.47
C GLY A 53 -16.86 4.09 1.89
N THR A 54 -16.78 5.01 0.93
CA THR A 54 -16.82 6.47 1.14
C THR A 54 -17.95 7.16 0.39
N GLY A 55 -18.40 6.61 -0.74
CA GLY A 55 -19.52 7.19 -1.49
C GLY A 55 -20.11 6.25 -2.53
N PHE A 56 -21.17 6.73 -3.18
CA PHE A 56 -21.85 6.03 -4.26
C PHE A 56 -21.23 6.39 -5.61
N VAL A 57 -20.99 5.39 -6.45
CA VAL A 57 -20.44 5.56 -7.80
C VAL A 57 -21.21 4.66 -8.76
N SER A 58 -21.65 5.22 -9.88
CA SER A 58 -22.18 4.44 -11.00
C SER A 58 -21.09 4.24 -12.05
N LEU A 59 -20.91 2.99 -12.49
CA LEU A 59 -19.96 2.62 -13.53
C LEU A 59 -20.70 2.12 -14.75
N ASN A 60 -20.55 2.83 -15.87
CA ASN A 60 -21.00 2.34 -17.17
C ASN A 60 -20.18 1.11 -17.58
N LYS A 61 -20.66 0.36 -18.58
CA LYS A 61 -19.91 -0.75 -19.18
C LYS A 61 -18.53 -0.26 -19.67
N GLY A 62 -17.47 -0.96 -19.27
CA GLY A 62 -16.08 -0.58 -19.53
C GLY A 62 -15.57 0.62 -18.73
N GLY A 63 -16.43 1.23 -17.89
CA GLY A 63 -16.10 2.38 -17.08
C GLY A 63 -15.09 2.04 -15.98
N LYS A 64 -14.22 3.00 -15.67
CA LYS A 64 -13.16 2.88 -14.67
C LYS A 64 -13.33 3.96 -13.61
N THR A 65 -13.09 3.60 -12.35
CA THR A 65 -12.99 4.56 -11.24
C THR A 65 -11.78 4.27 -10.37
N SER A 66 -11.32 5.29 -9.65
CA SER A 66 -10.32 5.16 -8.60
C SER A 66 -11.02 5.03 -7.24
N VAL A 67 -10.66 4.01 -6.48
CA VAL A 67 -11.18 3.76 -5.14
C VAL A 67 -10.02 3.87 -4.15
N GLY A 68 -10.19 4.67 -3.11
CA GLY A 68 -9.19 4.81 -2.06
C GLY A 68 -8.89 3.47 -1.39
N CYS A 69 -7.61 3.16 -1.18
CA CYS A 69 -7.17 1.88 -0.64
C CYS A 69 -7.34 1.80 0.88
N ASN A 70 -8.60 1.82 1.31
CA ASN A 70 -8.99 1.72 2.71
C ASN A 70 -9.12 0.24 3.09
N VAL A 71 -7.99 -0.38 3.41
CA VAL A 71 -7.93 -1.81 3.76
C VAL A 71 -8.96 -2.14 4.84
N GLY A 72 -9.75 -3.17 4.57
CA GLY A 72 -10.80 -3.65 5.44
C GLY A 72 -12.17 -3.00 5.25
N LYS A 73 -12.29 -1.92 4.47
CA LYS A 73 -13.61 -1.43 4.04
C LYS A 73 -14.23 -2.33 2.98
N GLU A 74 -15.56 -2.35 2.96
CA GLU A 74 -16.33 -3.15 2.03
C GLU A 74 -16.84 -2.30 0.88
N VAL A 75 -16.68 -2.84 -0.32
CA VAL A 75 -17.38 -2.34 -1.50
C VAL A 75 -18.68 -3.13 -1.61
N ARG A 76 -19.80 -2.39 -1.68
CA ARG A 76 -21.15 -2.95 -1.72
C ARG A 76 -21.83 -2.61 -3.03
N TRP A 77 -22.80 -3.42 -3.44
CA TRP A 77 -23.78 -3.00 -4.43
C TRP A 77 -24.52 -1.76 -3.95
N ALA A 78 -25.03 -0.98 -4.89
CA ALA A 78 -25.92 0.11 -4.58
C ALA A 78 -27.10 0.13 -5.54
N ASP A 79 -28.28 0.34 -5.00
CA ASP A 79 -29.50 0.58 -5.77
C ASP A 79 -30.11 1.90 -5.32
N SER A 80 -30.26 2.82 -6.26
CA SER A 80 -30.96 4.10 -6.04
C SER A 80 -30.47 4.86 -4.78
N GLY A 81 -29.14 4.87 -4.56
CA GLY A 81 -28.51 5.55 -3.41
C GLY A 81 -28.58 4.80 -2.08
N LYS A 82 -29.02 3.53 -2.08
CA LYS A 82 -29.01 2.65 -0.90
C LYS A 82 -27.91 1.61 -1.03
N LYS A 83 -27.31 1.24 0.10
CA LYS A 83 -26.30 0.18 0.17
C LYS A 83 -27.00 -1.18 0.10
N GLY A 84 -26.53 -2.04 -0.80
CA GLY A 84 -26.94 -3.43 -0.92
C GLY A 84 -25.91 -4.39 -0.34
N GLU A 85 -25.84 -5.58 -0.93
CA GLU A 85 -24.95 -6.66 -0.51
C GLU A 85 -23.47 -6.32 -0.72
N VAL A 86 -22.60 -6.98 0.06
CA VAL A 86 -21.15 -6.84 -0.06
C VAL A 86 -20.68 -7.57 -1.32
N ILE A 87 -19.87 -6.89 -2.13
CA ILE A 87 -19.20 -7.49 -3.30
C ILE A 87 -17.88 -8.08 -2.83
N PHE A 88 -17.04 -7.25 -2.21
CA PHE A 88 -15.73 -7.65 -1.69
C PHE A 88 -15.25 -6.69 -0.60
N LYS A 89 -14.23 -7.13 0.14
CA LYS A 89 -13.49 -6.33 1.13
C LYS A 89 -12.16 -5.90 0.52
N ILE A 90 -11.79 -4.63 0.70
CA ILE A 90 -10.53 -4.08 0.19
C ILE A 90 -9.37 -4.72 0.97
N THR A 91 -8.44 -5.36 0.27
CA THR A 91 -7.22 -5.92 0.85
C THR A 91 -6.00 -5.10 0.43
N ALA A 92 -4.90 -5.19 1.18
CA ALA A 92 -3.66 -4.46 0.85
C ALA A 92 -3.09 -4.85 -0.52
N GLU A 93 -3.36 -6.07 -0.98
CA GLU A 93 -2.90 -6.57 -2.28
C GLU A 93 -3.61 -5.92 -3.46
N MET A 94 -4.75 -5.26 -3.23
CA MET A 94 -5.51 -4.55 -4.25
C MET A 94 -4.93 -3.17 -4.54
N CYS A 95 -4.25 -2.55 -3.55
CA CYS A 95 -3.70 -1.20 -3.69
C CYS A 95 -2.75 -1.11 -4.88
N GLY A 96 -2.94 -0.11 -5.72
CA GLY A 96 -2.07 0.18 -6.88
C GLY A 96 -2.33 -0.68 -8.10
N LYS A 97 -3.29 -1.60 -8.01
CA LYS A 97 -3.68 -2.44 -9.12
C LYS A 97 -4.90 -1.88 -9.83
N THR A 98 -5.09 -2.38 -11.05
CA THR A 98 -6.36 -2.29 -11.75
C THR A 98 -7.06 -3.63 -11.63
N LEU A 99 -8.25 -3.62 -11.04
CA LEU A 99 -9.07 -4.81 -10.80
C LEU A 99 -10.29 -4.77 -11.71
N LYS A 100 -10.65 -5.94 -12.22
CA LYS A 100 -11.91 -6.15 -12.93
C LYS A 100 -12.98 -6.54 -11.94
N LEU A 101 -14.18 -6.03 -12.12
CA LEU A 101 -15.29 -6.35 -11.23
C LEU A 101 -15.69 -7.83 -11.32
N SER A 102 -15.67 -8.41 -12.52
CA SER A 102 -16.01 -9.82 -12.72
C SER A 102 -15.11 -10.78 -11.93
N GLU A 103 -13.86 -10.39 -11.67
CA GLU A 103 -12.89 -11.18 -10.89
C GLU A 103 -13.20 -11.17 -9.39
N LEU A 104 -13.93 -10.14 -8.91
CA LEU A 104 -14.22 -9.88 -7.50
C LEU A 104 -15.63 -10.33 -7.07
N MET A 105 -16.52 -10.62 -8.01
CA MET A 105 -17.91 -11.06 -7.77
C MET A 105 -18.03 -12.57 -7.45
N LYS A 106 -16.97 -13.22 -6.96
CA LYS A 106 -16.96 -14.66 -6.70
C LYS A 106 -17.71 -15.05 -5.43
#